data_AF-A0AA35UCM3-F1
#
_entry.id   AF-A0AA35UCM3-F1
#
_cell.length_a   1.000
_cell.length_b   1.000
_cell.length_c   1.000
_cell.angle_alpha   90.00
_cell.angle_beta   90.00
_cell.angle_gamma   90.00
#
_symmetry.space_group_name_H-M   'P 1'
#
loop_
_entity.id
_entity.type
_entity.pdbx_description
1 polymer ?
#
loop_
_entity_poly.entity_id
_entity_poly.type
_entity_poly.pdbx_seq_one_letter_code
_entity_poly.pdbx_strand_id
1 'polypeptide(L)'
;MTNPSSAIMAIHTASEALTQGHQVTFFAAGDGVRILMKDVIQNLHTVTRHGGGSPKISQMATQKLLDFSNNGGVIHVSEGSFKTYGVNQENHKEKLLAVKSINWSYPKQLIQVSSKADLVFSY
;
A
#
# COMPACT_ATOMS: atom_id res chain seq x y z
N MET A 1 -11.37 -3.35 -6.39
CA MET A 1 -11.01 -2.84 -5.05
C MET A 1 -12.23 -2.10 -4.55
N THR A 2 -12.70 -2.40 -3.35
CA THR A 2 -13.98 -1.88 -2.86
C THR A 2 -13.94 -0.37 -2.55
N ASN A 3 -12.83 0.13 -1.99
CA ASN A 3 -12.66 1.55 -1.69
C ASN A 3 -11.25 2.07 -2.09
N PRO A 4 -11.03 2.39 -3.38
CA PRO A 4 -9.74 2.88 -3.85
C PRO A 4 -9.36 4.26 -3.28
N SER A 5 -10.34 5.10 -2.93
CA SER A 5 -10.07 6.40 -2.30
C SER A 5 -9.43 6.26 -0.92
N SER A 6 -9.88 5.29 -0.11
CA SER A 6 -9.28 4.98 1.18
C SER A 6 -7.82 4.52 1.04
N ALA A 7 -7.54 3.59 0.12
CA ALA A 7 -6.18 3.10 -0.11
C ALA A 7 -5.22 4.20 -0.60
N ILE A 8 -5.71 5.11 -1.46
CA ILE A 8 -4.95 6.29 -1.91
C ILE A 8 -4.68 7.22 -0.72
N MET A 9 -5.69 7.53 0.09
CA MET A 9 -5.52 8.39 1.26
C MET A 9 -4.51 7.82 2.24
N ALA A 10 -4.57 6.51 2.50
CA ALA A 10 -3.66 5.82 3.40
C ALA A 10 -2.19 5.97 2.97
N ILE A 11 -1.86 5.76 1.69
CA ILE A 11 -0.48 5.95 1.22
C ILE A 11 -0.07 7.41 1.21
N HIS A 12 -0.97 8.34 0.87
CA HIS A 12 -0.69 9.77 0.93
C HIS A 12 -0.38 10.25 2.34
N THR A 13 -1.17 9.85 3.33
CA THR A 13 -0.90 10.18 4.74
C THR A 13 0.39 9.52 5.23
N ALA A 14 0.64 8.26 4.87
CA ALA A 14 1.87 7.58 5.25
C ALA A 14 3.12 8.27 4.66
N SER A 15 3.07 8.67 3.38
CA SER A 15 4.15 9.42 2.74
C SER A 15 4.38 10.79 3.40
N GLU A 16 3.31 11.52 3.71
CA GLU A 16 3.41 12.83 4.34
C GLU A 16 4.03 12.73 5.75
N ALA A 17 3.58 11.79 6.57
CA ALA A 17 4.16 11.55 7.89
C ALA A 17 5.65 11.17 7.79
N LEU A 18 6.04 10.38 6.79
CA LEU A 18 7.44 10.03 6.55
C LEU A 18 8.27 11.27 6.16
N THR A 19 7.74 12.14 5.28
CA THR A 19 8.38 13.41 4.91
C THR A 19 8.56 14.36 6.10
N GLN A 20 7.65 14.33 7.07
CA GLN A 20 7.76 15.09 8.32
C GLN A 20 8.76 14.50 9.33
N GLY A 21 9.46 13.42 8.97
CA GLY A 21 10.52 12.81 9.79
C GLY A 21 10.04 11.75 10.77
N HIS A 22 8.79 11.28 10.65
CA HIS A 22 8.28 10.20 11.48
C HIS A 22 8.71 8.83 10.95
N GLN A 23 8.83 7.85 11.86
CA GLN A 23 8.95 6.45 11.47
C GLN A 23 7.57 5.91 11.12
N VAL A 24 7.39 5.48 9.88
CA VAL A 24 6.06 5.08 9.38
C VAL A 24 6.07 3.64 8.90
N THR A 25 5.11 2.87 9.39
CA THR A 25 4.78 1.56 8.85
C THR A 25 3.43 1.61 8.14
N PHE A 26 3.41 1.17 6.88
CA PHE A 26 2.21 0.97 6.09
C PHE A 26 1.84 -0.52 6.08
N PHE A 27 0.69 -0.87 6.63
CA PHE A 27 0.19 -2.25 6.66
C PHE A 27 -1.03 -2.40 5.76
N ALA A 28 -0.91 -3.20 4.70
CA ALA A 28 -2.03 -3.50 3.79
C ALA A 28 -2.63 -4.88 4.06
N ALA A 29 -3.95 -4.95 4.21
CA ALA A 29 -4.71 -6.19 4.41
C ALA A 29 -6.05 -6.15 3.65
N GLY A 30 -6.69 -7.32 3.49
CA GLY A 30 -7.95 -7.45 2.76
C GLY A 30 -7.83 -6.91 1.34
N ASP A 31 -8.82 -6.14 0.90
CA ASP A 31 -8.79 -5.46 -0.41
C ASP A 31 -7.67 -4.43 -0.55
N GLY A 32 -7.14 -3.91 0.56
CA GLY A 32 -6.08 -2.90 0.57
C GLY A 32 -4.78 -3.37 -0.07
N VAL A 33 -4.47 -4.69 -0.02
CA VAL A 33 -3.24 -5.24 -0.64
C VAL A 33 -3.20 -4.99 -2.15
N ARG A 34 -4.36 -4.84 -2.79
CA ARG A 34 -4.46 -4.60 -4.23
C ARG A 34 -3.83 -3.27 -4.65
N ILE A 35 -3.65 -2.31 -3.74
CA ILE A 35 -2.98 -1.03 -4.08
C ILE A 35 -1.52 -1.25 -4.50
N LEU A 36 -0.89 -2.36 -4.12
CA LEU A 36 0.47 -2.70 -4.54
C LEU A 36 0.52 -3.46 -5.87
N MET A 37 -0.62 -3.89 -6.43
CA MET A 37 -0.65 -4.63 -7.70
C MET A 37 -0.53 -3.66 -8.88
N LYS A 38 0.35 -3.97 -9.86
CA LYS A 38 0.67 -3.09 -10.99
C LYS A 38 -0.58 -2.73 -11.78
N ASP A 39 -1.36 -3.73 -12.16
CA ASP A 39 -2.60 -3.60 -12.92
C ASP A 39 -3.65 -2.75 -12.20
N VAL A 40 -3.67 -2.78 -10.86
CA VAL A 40 -4.61 -2.00 -10.07
C VAL A 40 -4.14 -0.55 -9.91
N ILE A 41 -2.92 -0.34 -9.42
CA ILE A 41 -2.43 1.01 -9.10
C ILE A 41 -2.32 1.90 -10.35
N GLN A 42 -1.92 1.30 -11.48
CA GLN A 42 -1.83 1.99 -12.77
C GLN A 42 -3.21 2.36 -13.34
N ASN A 43 -4.29 1.76 -12.84
CA ASN A 43 -5.65 1.95 -13.32
C ASN A 43 -6.62 2.52 -12.27
N LEU A 44 -6.14 3.04 -11.13
CA LEU A 44 -7.01 3.69 -10.11
C LEU A 44 -7.97 4.75 -10.69
N HIS A 45 -7.55 5.47 -11.72
CA HIS A 45 -8.37 6.48 -12.39
C HIS A 45 -9.62 5.93 -13.08
N THR A 46 -9.68 4.62 -13.40
CA THR A 46 -10.88 3.99 -14.00
C THR A 46 -11.91 3.57 -12.94
N VAL A 47 -11.50 3.47 -11.67
CA VAL A 47 -12.32 2.96 -10.57
C VAL A 47 -12.53 3.98 -9.45
N THR A 48 -12.04 5.22 -9.62
CA THR A 48 -12.26 6.33 -8.68
C THR A 48 -13.03 7.46 -9.38
N ARG A 49 -14.23 7.77 -8.90
CA ARG A 49 -15.01 8.92 -9.40
C ARG A 49 -14.26 10.26 -9.25
N HIS A 50 -13.37 10.36 -8.28
CA HIS A 50 -12.57 11.55 -7.98
C HIS A 50 -11.26 11.65 -8.77
N GLY A 51 -10.90 10.65 -9.58
CA GLY A 51 -9.67 10.65 -10.40
C GLY A 51 -9.75 11.50 -11.67
N GLY A 52 -10.88 12.16 -11.94
CA GLY A 52 -11.08 13.04 -13.10
C GLY A 52 -10.92 12.35 -14.45
N GLY A 53 -11.01 11.02 -14.51
CA GLY A 53 -10.76 10.22 -15.72
C GLY A 53 -9.32 10.27 -16.24
N SER A 54 -8.39 10.86 -15.47
CA SER A 54 -7.00 11.07 -15.87
C SER A 54 -6.07 10.13 -15.11
N PRO A 55 -5.00 9.60 -15.76
CA PRO A 55 -4.03 8.73 -15.10
C PRO A 55 -3.20 9.43 -14.02
N LYS A 56 -3.35 10.74 -13.81
CA LYS A 56 -2.61 11.51 -12.80
C LYS A 56 -2.70 10.90 -11.40
N ILE A 57 -3.89 10.48 -10.97
CA ILE A 57 -4.04 9.87 -9.63
C ILE A 57 -3.30 8.54 -9.52
N SER A 58 -3.32 7.73 -10.59
CA SER A 58 -2.58 6.48 -10.69
C SER A 58 -1.07 6.71 -10.66
N GLN A 59 -0.58 7.69 -11.41
CA GLN A 59 0.83 8.09 -11.44
C GLN A 59 1.30 8.59 -10.07
N MET A 60 0.51 9.46 -9.43
CA MET A 60 0.82 10.00 -8.10
C MET A 60 0.87 8.90 -7.03
N ALA A 61 -0.16 8.04 -6.96
CA ALA A 61 -0.18 6.95 -6.00
C ALA A 61 1.00 5.99 -6.22
N THR A 62 1.32 5.69 -7.48
CA THR A 62 2.49 4.86 -7.84
C THR A 62 3.78 5.48 -7.32
N GLN A 63 4.00 6.77 -7.62
CA GLN A 63 5.21 7.47 -7.19
C GLN A 63 5.31 7.53 -5.66
N LYS A 64 4.21 7.84 -4.97
CA LYS A 64 4.17 7.90 -3.50
C LYS A 64 4.54 6.57 -2.86
N LEU A 65 4.05 5.46 -3.40
CA LEU A 65 4.33 4.14 -2.86
C LEU A 65 5.80 3.71 -3.10
N LEU A 66 6.37 4.07 -4.26
CA LEU A 66 7.80 3.88 -4.55
C LEU A 66 8.68 4.75 -3.64
N ASP A 67 8.39 6.04 -3.55
CA ASP A 67 9.15 7.00 -2.73
C ASP A 67 9.09 6.61 -1.26
N PHE A 68 7.90 6.24 -0.75
CA PHE A 68 7.73 5.76 0.62
C PHE A 68 8.66 4.58 0.91
N SER A 69 8.70 3.58 0.02
CA SER A 69 9.57 2.41 0.18
C SER A 69 11.07 2.76 0.07
N ASN A 70 11.43 3.69 -0.81
CA ASN A 70 12.81 4.09 -1.02
C ASN A 70 13.36 4.95 0.14
N ASN A 71 12.50 5.75 0.77
CA ASN A 71 12.86 6.73 1.80
C ASN A 71 12.71 6.19 3.23
N GLY A 72 12.72 4.86 3.40
CA GLY A 72 12.74 4.23 4.73
C GLY A 72 11.37 3.87 5.31
N GLY A 73 10.29 4.11 4.58
CA GLY A 73 8.95 3.62 4.95
C GLY A 73 8.89 2.09 4.93
N VAL A 74 8.32 1.51 5.98
CA VAL A 74 8.22 0.06 6.13
C VAL A 74 6.88 -0.42 5.59
N ILE A 75 6.90 -1.38 4.65
CA ILE A 75 5.68 -1.94 4.06
C ILE A 75 5.47 -3.36 4.61
N HIS A 76 4.31 -3.58 5.22
CA HIS A 76 3.79 -4.89 5.58
C HIS A 76 2.56 -5.23 4.74
N VAL A 77 2.43 -6.48 4.35
CA VAL A 77 1.29 -6.96 3.56
C VAL A 77 0.75 -8.25 4.14
N SER A 78 -0.57 -8.40 4.17
CA SER A 78 -1.21 -9.66 4.55
C SER A 78 -1.00 -10.72 3.46
N GLU A 79 -0.21 -11.76 3.76
CA GLU A 79 0.04 -12.86 2.82
C GLU A 79 -1.25 -13.59 2.45
N GLY A 80 -2.11 -13.87 3.45
CA GLY A 80 -3.41 -14.49 3.23
C GLY A 80 -4.30 -13.67 2.29
N SER A 81 -4.25 -12.34 2.37
CA SER A 81 -5.03 -11.45 1.49
C SER A 81 -4.48 -11.43 0.06
N PHE A 82 -3.16 -11.48 -0.13
CA PHE A 82 -2.59 -11.58 -1.47
C PHE A 82 -2.88 -12.91 -2.16
N LYS A 83 -2.93 -13.99 -1.37
CA LYS A 83 -3.25 -15.33 -1.88
C LYS A 83 -4.61 -15.38 -2.56
N THR A 84 -5.61 -14.62 -2.09
CA THR A 84 -6.93 -14.55 -2.74
C THR A 84 -6.90 -13.88 -4.11
N TYR A 85 -5.84 -13.13 -4.40
CA TYR A 85 -5.57 -12.49 -5.70
C TYR A 85 -4.50 -13.24 -6.52
N GLY A 86 -4.15 -14.46 -6.12
CA GLY A 86 -3.15 -15.29 -6.81
C GLY A 86 -1.73 -14.73 -6.74
N VAL A 87 -1.43 -13.89 -5.76
CA VAL A 87 -0.08 -13.34 -5.51
C VAL A 87 0.56 -14.10 -4.35
N ASN A 88 1.82 -14.52 -4.52
CA ASN A 88 2.62 -15.19 -3.50
C ASN A 88 4.08 -14.72 -3.56
N GLN A 89 4.93 -15.23 -2.67
CA GLN A 89 6.35 -14.83 -2.60
C GLN A 89 7.15 -15.21 -3.86
N GLU A 90 6.71 -16.20 -4.64
CA GLU A 90 7.38 -16.64 -5.87
C GLU A 90 7.09 -15.71 -7.05
N ASN A 91 5.82 -15.29 -7.20
CA ASN A 91 5.35 -14.53 -8.37
C ASN A 91 5.17 -13.02 -8.11
N HIS A 92 5.38 -12.53 -6.88
CA HIS A 92 5.09 -11.14 -6.53
C HIS A 92 5.83 -10.11 -7.38
N LYS A 93 7.07 -10.38 -7.82
CA LYS A 93 7.86 -9.43 -8.63
C LYS A 93 7.21 -9.13 -9.98
N GLU A 94 6.48 -10.11 -10.53
CA GLU A 94 5.76 -9.96 -11.79
C GLU A 94 4.51 -9.10 -11.60
N LYS A 95 3.78 -9.32 -10.50
CA LYS A 95 2.44 -8.77 -10.26
C LYS A 95 2.41 -7.47 -9.46
N LEU A 96 3.36 -7.28 -8.55
CA LEU A 96 3.41 -6.13 -7.65
C LEU A 96 4.33 -5.04 -8.17
N LEU A 97 4.03 -3.81 -7.78
CA LEU A 97 4.91 -2.67 -7.97
C LEU A 97 6.28 -2.96 -7.34
N ALA A 98 7.35 -2.52 -8.00
CA ALA A 98 8.73 -2.79 -7.59
C ALA A 98 9.17 -1.90 -6.40
N VAL A 99 8.50 -2.05 -5.26
CA VAL A 99 8.93 -1.46 -3.99
C VAL A 99 10.19 -2.18 -3.48
N LYS A 100 11.00 -1.47 -2.69
CA LYS A 100 12.31 -1.93 -2.21
C LYS A 100 12.24 -3.21 -1.39
N SER A 101 11.27 -3.29 -0.48
CA SER A 101 11.03 -4.49 0.34
C SER A 101 9.57 -4.58 0.79
N ILE A 102 9.11 -5.81 0.98
CA ILE A 102 7.78 -6.12 1.49
C ILE A 102 7.93 -7.14 2.61
N ASN A 103 7.30 -6.85 3.75
CA ASN A 103 7.20 -7.78 4.87
C ASN A 103 5.89 -8.56 4.78
N TRP A 104 5.97 -9.82 4.34
CA TRP A 104 4.84 -10.75 4.34
C TRP A 104 4.43 -11.05 5.78
N SER A 105 3.19 -10.70 6.10
CA SER A 105 2.72 -10.57 7.48
C SER A 105 1.41 -11.30 7.72
N TYR A 106 1.23 -11.70 8.97
CA TYR A 106 0.04 -12.35 9.50
C TYR A 106 -0.56 -11.50 10.64
N PRO A 107 -1.74 -11.84 11.18
CA PRO A 107 -2.36 -11.07 12.27
C PRO A 107 -1.43 -10.84 13.47
N LYS A 108 -0.53 -11.79 13.77
CA LYS A 108 0.48 -11.63 14.81
C LYS A 108 1.39 -10.42 14.57
N GLN A 109 1.94 -10.27 13.37
CA GLN A 109 2.82 -9.14 13.05
C GLN A 109 2.07 -7.81 13.07
N LEU A 110 0.80 -7.78 12.64
CA LEU A 110 -0.03 -6.59 12.74
C LEU A 110 -0.11 -6.12 14.20
N ILE A 111 -0.41 -7.03 15.13
CA ILE A 111 -0.48 -6.72 16.57
C ILE A 111 0.89 -6.24 17.07
N GLN A 112 1.97 -6.92 16.72
CA GLN A 112 3.33 -6.55 17.19
C GLN A 112 3.82 -5.19 16.68
N VAL A 113 3.47 -4.83 15.45
CA VAL A 113 3.84 -3.53 14.87
C VAL A 113 2.95 -2.43 15.47
N SER A 114 1.63 -2.65 15.50
CA SER A 114 0.69 -1.65 16.03
C SER A 114 0.86 -1.39 17.53
N SER A 115 1.23 -2.41 18.33
CA SER A 115 1.46 -2.23 19.77
C SER A 115 2.67 -1.37 20.10
N LYS A 116 3.54 -1.09 19.12
CA LYS A 116 4.73 -0.24 19.26
C LYS A 116 4.52 1.15 18.64
N ALA A 117 3.41 1.37 17.94
CA ALA A 117 3.12 2.63 17.30
C ALA A 117 2.51 3.60 18.32
N ASP A 118 2.95 4.84 18.32
CA ASP A 118 2.34 5.90 19.12
C ASP A 118 0.92 6.24 18.62
N LEU A 119 0.72 6.14 17.29
CA LEU A 119 -0.54 6.42 16.62
C LEU A 119 -0.81 5.38 15.53
N VAL A 120 -2.08 5.02 15.38
CA VAL A 120 -2.57 4.09 14.34
C VAL A 120 -3.71 4.77 13.59
N PHE A 121 -3.55 4.92 12.28
CA PHE A 121 -4.62 5.37 11.38
C PHE A 121 -5.21 4.17 10.65
N SER A 122 -6.54 4.08 10.60
CA SER A 122 -7.27 3.05 9.87
C SER A 122 -8.12 3.72 8.79
N TYR A 123 -8.08 3.14 7.60
CA TYR A 123 -8.73 3.65 6.39
C TYR A 123 -9.56 2.56 5.74
#